data_AF-A0A1T1CA27-F1
#
_entry.id   AF-A0A1T1CA27-F1
#
_cell.length_a   1.000
_cell.length_b   1.000
_cell.length_c   1.000
_cell.angle_alpha   90.00
_cell.angle_beta   90.00
_cell.angle_gamma   90.00
#
_symmetry.space_group_name_H-M   'P 1'
#
loop_
_entity.id
_entity.type
_entity.pdbx_description
1 polymer ?
#
loop_
_entity_poly.entity_id
_entity_poly.type
_entity_poly.pdbx_seq_one_letter_code
_entity_poly.pdbx_strand_id
1 'polypeptide(L)'
;MKKNLFKITVLSTVMTALTLGSCSNDDSETVAPPAVDATRWITLTGSFPDAAGTAGNGGTRAYAITPQNAANPDYVVDLFKLNGSTYVEGFALKSSRTARVQASADGKFLYNIQYTGTEGGVFNKYSVTGAGKFEEVGFELNTSVILGTSPRWVKAAEGVGVGVSFGDALEPFTGTAPNYVYRNPKGVIKIANIDLNNTAITNTGAINVDLGADLESKGYHIWRADVPVLNESKTKLYIGVGIRRHNVNGTVTTNATTGAITGWATTTNRDLGTVSYVVDYPSLKNPKIIISDKSIIDNLGYRTLTQYVGTDGNLYQATATSGPDILRISKSTNEYDASYHFNLNTALNTTGASIKAWRYIKDGIAIVMYTVTGTNGGYVALIDLNTRSATKLTTEVETDPALTTTFGQFQNIGLIGDNVYLPFTPAGKDGNIYIVNWKTKSITKGAKLKAASGSFYLGAY
;
A
#
# COMPACT_ATOMS: atom_id res chain seq x y z
N MET A 1 -64.67 -31.77 -10.46
CA MET A 1 -63.88 -30.80 -9.67
C MET A 1 -62.39 -30.99 -9.98
N LYS A 2 -61.75 -29.95 -10.56
CA LYS A 2 -60.44 -29.35 -10.19
C LYS A 2 -59.28 -30.31 -9.83
N LYS A 3 -58.04 -30.22 -10.35
CA LYS A 3 -57.32 -29.24 -11.19
C LYS A 3 -56.01 -29.89 -11.70
N ASN A 4 -55.70 -29.60 -12.95
CA ASN A 4 -54.42 -29.45 -13.68
C ASN A 4 -53.07 -29.76 -13.00
N LEU A 5 -52.25 -30.56 -13.68
CA LEU A 5 -50.80 -30.35 -13.80
C LEU A 5 -50.43 -30.26 -15.28
N PHE A 6 -49.99 -29.07 -15.71
CA PHE A 6 -49.44 -28.82 -17.04
C PHE A 6 -47.93 -29.02 -17.01
N LYS A 7 -47.42 -29.82 -17.95
CA LYS A 7 -46.05 -29.79 -18.46
C LYS A 7 -45.88 -28.53 -19.31
N ILE A 8 -44.67 -27.97 -19.38
CA ILE A 8 -43.95 -27.59 -20.63
C ILE A 8 -42.67 -26.80 -20.27
N THR A 9 -41.56 -27.32 -20.80
CA THR A 9 -40.21 -26.76 -20.97
C THR A 9 -40.18 -25.55 -21.91
N VAL A 10 -39.17 -24.65 -21.80
CA VAL A 10 -38.62 -23.65 -22.78
C VAL A 10 -38.19 -22.39 -22.00
N LEU A 11 -37.15 -21.61 -22.27
CA LEU A 11 -35.91 -21.64 -23.06
C LEU A 11 -35.28 -20.22 -22.86
N SER A 12 -33.96 -20.09 -23.04
CA SER A 12 -33.27 -18.91 -23.62
C SER A 12 -33.07 -17.60 -22.84
N THR A 13 -31.78 -17.36 -22.59
CA THR A 13 -30.96 -16.16 -22.86
C THR A 13 -31.61 -15.01 -23.65
N VAL A 14 -31.51 -13.78 -23.13
CA VAL A 14 -31.53 -12.54 -23.93
C VAL A 14 -30.45 -11.57 -23.41
N MET A 15 -29.57 -11.21 -24.34
CA MET A 15 -28.55 -10.17 -24.27
C MET A 15 -29.22 -8.87 -24.79
N THR A 16 -29.16 -7.76 -24.06
CA THR A 16 -29.74 -6.49 -24.55
C THR A 16 -28.68 -5.40 -24.58
N ALA A 17 -28.22 -5.10 -25.80
CA ALA A 17 -27.57 -3.85 -26.15
C ALA A 17 -28.63 -2.74 -26.25
N LEU A 18 -28.35 -1.57 -25.69
CA LEU A 18 -29.21 -0.38 -25.81
C LEU A 18 -28.56 0.63 -26.76
N THR A 19 -29.17 0.77 -27.93
CA THR A 19 -28.99 1.91 -28.86
C THR A 19 -30.29 2.72 -28.91
N LEU A 20 -30.12 4.03 -29.11
CA LEU A 20 -31.06 5.14 -28.97
C LEU A 20 -32.23 5.15 -29.99
N GLY A 21 -33.36 5.75 -29.56
CA GLY A 21 -34.47 6.31 -30.37
C GLY A 21 -35.66 6.65 -29.43
N SER A 22 -35.97 7.91 -29.11
CA SER A 22 -36.69 8.98 -29.83
C SER A 22 -38.24 8.92 -29.72
N CYS A 23 -38.82 10.02 -29.18
CA CYS A 23 -40.23 10.48 -29.12
C CYS A 23 -41.19 9.75 -28.14
N SER A 24 -42.12 10.38 -27.41
CA SER A 24 -42.81 11.69 -27.53
C SER A 24 -43.27 12.23 -26.15
N ASN A 25 -43.52 13.55 -26.09
CA ASN A 25 -44.02 14.30 -24.92
C ASN A 25 -45.28 13.69 -24.29
N ASP A 26 -45.25 13.53 -22.96
CA ASP A 26 -46.39 13.74 -22.06
C ASP A 26 -45.85 14.14 -20.68
N ASP A 27 -46.38 15.24 -20.14
CA ASP A 27 -45.98 15.84 -18.87
C ASP A 27 -46.28 14.91 -17.69
N SER A 28 -45.23 14.29 -17.18
CA SER A 28 -45.15 13.87 -15.78
C SER A 28 -43.73 14.15 -15.31
N GLU A 29 -43.58 14.90 -14.22
CA GLU A 29 -42.28 15.09 -13.57
C GLU A 29 -41.82 13.76 -12.96
N THR A 30 -41.35 12.85 -13.79
CA THR A 30 -40.47 11.78 -13.36
C THR A 30 -39.14 12.42 -13.01
N VAL A 31 -38.88 12.56 -11.71
CA VAL A 31 -37.52 12.76 -11.18
C VAL A 31 -36.68 11.63 -11.77
N ALA A 32 -35.91 11.95 -12.81
CA ALA A 32 -34.94 11.02 -13.35
C ALA A 32 -34.06 10.59 -12.16
N PRO A 33 -33.84 9.27 -11.94
CA PRO A 33 -32.85 8.84 -10.97
C PRO A 33 -31.55 9.59 -11.28
N PRO A 34 -30.87 10.17 -10.28
CA PRO A 34 -29.66 10.94 -10.53
C PRO A 34 -28.73 10.11 -11.41
N ALA A 35 -28.29 10.70 -12.52
CA ALA A 35 -27.38 10.04 -13.44
C ALA A 35 -26.24 9.44 -12.62
N VAL A 36 -26.07 8.12 -12.70
CA VAL A 36 -24.94 7.45 -12.06
C VAL A 36 -23.69 8.07 -12.66
N ASP A 37 -23.01 8.92 -11.90
CA ASP A 37 -21.82 9.61 -12.38
C ASP A 37 -20.82 8.56 -12.88
N ALA A 38 -20.57 8.59 -14.19
CA ALA A 38 -19.64 7.70 -14.88
C ALA A 38 -18.19 8.16 -14.71
N THR A 39 -17.96 9.29 -14.01
CA THR A 39 -16.63 9.88 -13.83
C THR A 39 -15.77 8.98 -12.94
N ARG A 40 -14.64 8.51 -13.50
CA ARG A 40 -13.51 7.95 -12.74
C ARG A 40 -12.67 9.09 -12.19
N TRP A 41 -12.74 9.32 -10.89
CA TRP A 41 -11.91 10.32 -10.19
C TRP A 41 -10.48 9.84 -10.00
N ILE A 42 -9.49 10.72 -10.06
CA ILE A 42 -8.14 10.51 -9.52
C ILE A 42 -8.09 11.22 -8.18
N THR A 43 -7.96 10.49 -7.08
CA THR A 43 -7.79 11.13 -5.77
C THR A 43 -6.32 11.35 -5.49
N LEU A 44 -5.93 12.59 -5.25
CA LEU A 44 -4.64 12.98 -4.71
C LEU A 44 -4.72 13.08 -3.19
N THR A 45 -3.67 12.63 -2.51
CA THR A 45 -3.54 12.81 -1.07
C THR A 45 -2.26 13.56 -0.73
N GLY A 46 -2.28 14.33 0.36
CA GLY A 46 -1.10 15.01 0.88
C GLY A 46 -1.07 15.07 2.39
N SER A 47 0.12 15.01 2.96
CA SER A 47 0.34 15.18 4.40
C SER A 47 0.70 16.61 4.73
N PHE A 48 0.23 17.07 5.89
CA PHE A 48 0.57 18.37 6.46
C PHE A 48 1.22 18.20 7.85
N PRO A 49 1.99 19.19 8.33
CA PRO A 49 2.71 19.08 9.58
C PRO A 49 1.81 19.27 10.80
N ASP A 50 2.26 18.80 11.97
CA ASP A 50 1.68 19.20 13.26
C ASP A 50 2.08 20.64 13.64
N ALA A 51 1.62 21.12 14.80
CA ALA A 51 1.96 22.44 15.32
C ALA A 51 3.47 22.66 15.56
N ALA A 52 4.24 21.59 15.71
CA ALA A 52 5.70 21.64 15.85
C ALA A 52 6.43 21.62 14.49
N GLY A 53 5.70 21.60 13.37
CA GLY A 53 6.27 21.54 12.03
C GLY A 53 6.66 20.12 11.57
N THR A 54 6.31 19.08 12.34
CA THR A 54 6.68 17.70 12.00
C THR A 54 5.80 17.18 10.88
N ALA A 55 6.39 17.07 9.68
CA ALA A 55 5.68 16.60 8.50
C ALA A 55 5.02 15.22 8.72
N GLY A 56 3.76 15.10 8.30
CA GLY A 56 3.00 13.86 8.43
C GLY A 56 2.25 13.69 9.75
N ASN A 57 2.59 14.43 10.80
CA ASN A 57 1.89 14.35 12.09
C ASN A 57 0.60 15.17 12.13
N GLY A 58 0.41 16.14 11.23
CA GLY A 58 -0.82 16.93 11.17
C GLY A 58 -2.02 16.14 10.66
N GLY A 59 -1.79 15.14 9.80
CA GLY A 59 -2.82 14.30 9.22
C GLY A 59 -2.67 14.13 7.72
N THR A 60 -3.78 13.89 7.03
CA THR A 60 -3.83 13.74 5.56
C THR A 60 -5.06 14.42 5.00
N ARG A 61 -4.88 15.11 3.87
CA ARG A 61 -5.98 15.69 3.10
C ARG A 61 -6.09 14.99 1.75
N ALA A 62 -7.31 14.92 1.23
CA ALA A 62 -7.66 14.31 -0.05
C ALA A 62 -8.34 15.31 -0.99
N TYR A 63 -8.06 15.21 -2.29
CA TYR A 63 -8.70 16.02 -3.32
C TYR A 63 -8.82 15.21 -4.62
N ALA A 64 -10.01 15.15 -5.20
CA ALA A 64 -10.31 14.37 -6.40
C ALA A 64 -10.35 15.24 -7.66
N ILE A 65 -9.71 14.79 -8.74
CA ILE A 65 -9.70 15.48 -10.04
C ILE A 65 -10.05 14.49 -11.16
N THR A 66 -10.47 15.01 -12.31
CA THR A 66 -10.66 14.17 -13.51
C THR A 66 -9.31 13.88 -14.19
N PRO A 67 -9.22 12.84 -15.03
CA PRO A 67 -8.06 12.60 -15.88
C PRO A 67 -7.69 13.80 -16.77
N GLN A 68 -8.69 14.55 -17.25
CA GLN A 68 -8.50 15.75 -18.06
C GLN A 68 -7.83 16.87 -17.24
N ASN A 69 -8.30 17.11 -16.01
CA ASN A 69 -7.66 18.08 -15.13
C ASN A 69 -6.25 17.64 -14.74
N ALA A 70 -6.04 16.34 -14.47
CA ALA A 70 -4.70 15.82 -14.17
C ALA A 70 -3.71 16.05 -15.32
N ALA A 71 -4.17 15.95 -16.58
CA ALA A 71 -3.35 16.18 -17.77
C ALA A 71 -3.15 17.65 -18.13
N ASN A 72 -3.91 18.58 -17.53
CA ASN A 72 -3.85 19.99 -17.84
C ASN A 72 -2.75 20.69 -17.00
N PRO A 73 -1.63 21.17 -17.59
CA PRO A 73 -0.56 21.86 -16.85
C PRO A 73 -0.97 23.21 -16.26
N ASP A 74 -2.11 23.77 -16.67
CA ASP A 74 -2.66 25.01 -16.11
C ASP A 74 -3.64 24.78 -14.98
N TYR A 75 -4.10 23.55 -14.79
CA TYR A 75 -4.90 23.20 -13.63
C TYR A 75 -4.03 23.15 -12.37
N VAL A 76 -4.52 23.73 -11.28
CA VAL A 76 -3.80 23.83 -10.00
C VAL A 76 -4.59 23.07 -8.94
N VAL A 77 -3.90 22.20 -8.21
CA VAL A 77 -4.40 21.59 -6.98
C VAL A 77 -3.65 22.20 -5.80
N ASP A 78 -4.38 22.77 -4.85
CA ASP A 78 -3.83 23.31 -3.60
C ASP A 78 -4.59 22.78 -2.38
N LEU A 79 -4.42 21.48 -2.11
CA LEU A 79 -5.06 20.84 -0.96
C LEU A 79 -4.55 21.36 0.40
N PHE A 80 -3.52 22.22 0.41
CA PHE A 80 -2.94 22.84 1.61
C PHE A 80 -3.35 24.30 1.78
N LYS A 81 -4.23 24.82 0.93
CA LYS A 81 -4.65 26.22 0.98
C LYS A 81 -5.25 26.59 2.33
N LEU A 82 -4.71 27.65 2.92
CA LEU A 82 -5.16 28.22 4.18
C LEU A 82 -5.91 29.53 3.95
N ASN A 83 -6.96 29.75 4.75
CA ASN A 83 -7.52 31.05 5.04
C ASN A 83 -7.33 31.31 6.54
N GLY A 84 -6.37 32.17 6.88
CA GLY A 84 -5.87 32.28 8.25
C GLY A 84 -5.21 30.96 8.69
N SER A 85 -5.71 30.36 9.78
CA SER A 85 -5.25 29.07 10.31
C SER A 85 -6.08 27.88 9.84
N THR A 86 -7.09 28.10 8.98
CA THR A 86 -8.04 27.07 8.56
C THR A 86 -7.76 26.62 7.14
N TYR A 87 -7.66 25.32 6.93
CA TYR A 87 -7.58 24.76 5.58
C TYR A 87 -8.94 24.86 4.88
N VAL A 88 -8.95 25.43 3.68
CA VAL A 88 -10.18 25.70 2.92
C VAL A 88 -10.34 24.82 1.67
N GLU A 89 -9.33 24.04 1.31
CA GLU A 89 -9.38 23.10 0.17
C GLU A 89 -9.03 21.67 0.60
N GLY A 90 -9.61 20.69 -0.10
CA GLY A 90 -9.47 19.27 0.22
C GLY A 90 -10.27 18.82 1.43
N PHE A 91 -10.36 17.51 1.61
CA PHE A 91 -11.07 16.84 2.69
C PHE A 91 -10.08 16.24 3.68
N ALA A 92 -10.25 16.50 4.97
CA ALA A 92 -9.40 15.92 6.01
C ALA A 92 -9.82 14.47 6.30
N LEU A 93 -8.94 13.52 6.00
CA LEU A 93 -9.17 12.12 6.36
C LEU A 93 -9.00 11.93 7.86
N LYS A 94 -9.87 11.11 8.47
CA LYS A 94 -9.75 10.75 9.89
C LYS A 94 -8.45 9.99 10.12
N SER A 95 -7.52 10.56 10.89
CA SER A 95 -6.31 9.89 11.39
C SER A 95 -5.50 10.88 12.22
N SER A 96 -4.93 10.45 13.35
CA SER A 96 -4.06 11.31 14.18
C SER A 96 -2.68 11.59 13.56
N ARG A 97 -2.34 10.89 12.49
CA ARG A 97 -1.12 11.05 11.69
C ARG A 97 -1.43 10.81 10.22
N THR A 98 -0.43 10.71 9.36
CA THR A 98 -0.64 10.37 7.95
C THR A 98 -1.50 9.12 7.81
N ALA A 99 -2.65 9.24 7.15
CA ALA A 99 -3.61 8.17 6.90
C ALA A 99 -2.98 7.02 6.10
N ARG A 100 -3.60 5.85 6.12
CA ARG A 100 -3.19 4.67 5.34
C ARG A 100 -4.29 4.36 4.34
N VAL A 101 -4.21 5.06 3.21
CA VAL A 101 -5.31 5.14 2.24
C VAL A 101 -5.20 4.03 1.20
N GLN A 102 -6.35 3.50 0.81
CA GLN A 102 -6.56 2.62 -0.34
C GLN A 102 -7.78 3.14 -1.12
N ALA A 103 -8.01 2.66 -2.34
CA ALA A 103 -9.14 3.10 -3.16
C ALA A 103 -9.76 1.97 -3.98
N SER A 104 -11.03 2.10 -4.34
CA SER A 104 -11.72 1.20 -5.27
C SER A 104 -11.14 1.32 -6.68
N ALA A 105 -11.24 0.27 -7.49
CA ALA A 105 -10.71 0.28 -8.85
C ALA A 105 -11.38 1.35 -9.74
N ASP A 106 -12.66 1.61 -9.49
CA ASP A 106 -13.49 2.60 -10.19
C ASP A 106 -13.35 4.04 -9.65
N GLY A 107 -12.51 4.27 -8.63
CA GLY A 107 -12.24 5.59 -8.07
C GLY A 107 -13.41 6.25 -7.35
N LYS A 108 -14.49 5.51 -7.11
CA LYS A 108 -15.69 6.01 -6.42
C LYS A 108 -15.57 5.94 -4.91
N PHE A 109 -14.61 5.18 -4.37
CA PHE A 109 -14.40 5.04 -2.95
C PHE A 109 -12.95 5.18 -2.54
N LEU A 110 -12.75 5.89 -1.42
CA LEU A 110 -11.54 5.80 -0.62
C LEU A 110 -11.80 4.99 0.64
N TYR A 111 -10.76 4.32 1.09
CA TYR A 111 -10.76 3.53 2.30
C TYR A 111 -9.56 3.93 3.15
N ASN A 112 -9.73 3.92 4.46
CA ASN A 112 -8.66 4.25 5.40
C ASN A 112 -8.80 3.38 6.65
N ILE A 113 -7.67 2.96 7.21
CA ILE A 113 -7.61 2.55 8.61
C ILE A 113 -6.74 3.56 9.33
N GLN A 114 -7.31 4.20 10.34
CA GLN A 114 -6.64 5.21 11.15
C GLN A 114 -5.41 4.60 11.82
N TYR A 115 -4.31 5.35 11.81
CA TYR A 115 -3.04 4.86 12.33
C TYR A 115 -2.68 5.59 13.61
N THR A 116 -2.60 4.85 14.72
CA THR A 116 -2.27 5.32 16.08
C THR A 116 -3.27 6.34 16.63
N GLY A 117 -3.05 6.81 17.87
CA GLY A 117 -3.98 7.71 18.55
C GLY A 117 -5.19 6.99 19.13
N THR A 118 -6.12 7.76 19.68
CA THR A 118 -7.33 7.24 20.35
C THR A 118 -8.19 6.40 19.41
N GLU A 119 -8.31 6.82 18.15
CA GLU A 119 -9.09 6.13 17.11
C GLU A 119 -8.24 5.20 16.22
N GLY A 120 -7.00 4.90 16.65
CA GLY A 120 -6.12 4.01 15.89
C GLY A 120 -6.74 2.63 15.68
N GLY A 121 -6.75 2.13 14.45
CA GLY A 121 -7.37 0.87 14.07
C GLY A 121 -8.85 0.98 13.66
N VAL A 122 -9.44 2.16 13.63
CA VAL A 122 -10.80 2.35 13.07
C VAL A 122 -10.73 2.42 11.54
N PHE A 123 -11.55 1.61 10.87
CA PHE A 123 -11.72 1.62 9.42
C PHE A 123 -12.84 2.58 9.00
N ASN A 124 -12.58 3.37 7.95
CA ASN A 124 -13.50 4.32 7.35
C ASN A 124 -13.57 4.11 5.83
N LYS A 125 -14.77 4.33 5.27
CA LYS A 125 -15.03 4.33 3.83
C LYS A 125 -15.68 5.66 3.43
N TYR A 126 -15.20 6.23 2.34
CA TYR A 126 -15.66 7.51 1.81
C TYR A 126 -16.09 7.34 0.35
N SER A 127 -17.27 7.83 -0.03
CA SER A 127 -17.62 8.04 -1.44
C SER A 127 -16.85 9.27 -1.97
N VAL A 128 -16.57 9.26 -3.27
CA VAL A 128 -15.82 10.32 -3.96
C VAL A 128 -16.68 10.93 -5.06
N THR A 129 -16.94 12.24 -4.97
CA THR A 129 -17.77 12.96 -5.96
C THR A 129 -17.04 14.18 -6.57
N GLY A 130 -15.72 14.25 -6.40
CA GLY A 130 -14.85 15.24 -7.01
C GLY A 130 -14.41 16.36 -6.07
N ALA A 131 -13.30 17.01 -6.41
CA ALA A 131 -12.64 18.05 -5.60
C ALA A 131 -12.50 17.62 -4.13
N GLY A 132 -12.89 18.49 -3.19
CA GLY A 132 -12.92 18.19 -1.76
C GLY A 132 -14.19 17.47 -1.27
N LYS A 133 -15.03 16.91 -2.15
CA LYS A 133 -16.33 16.32 -1.79
C LYS A 133 -16.18 14.82 -1.55
N PHE A 134 -16.22 14.46 -0.27
CA PHE A 134 -16.18 13.08 0.21
C PHE A 134 -17.25 12.91 1.29
N GLU A 135 -17.97 11.80 1.25
CA GLU A 135 -19.00 11.48 2.24
C GLU A 135 -18.69 10.12 2.86
N GLU A 136 -18.80 10.02 4.18
CA GLU A 136 -18.65 8.72 4.85
C GLU A 136 -19.80 7.81 4.48
N VAL A 137 -19.47 6.55 4.15
CA VAL A 137 -20.45 5.55 3.75
C VAL A 137 -20.29 4.30 4.61
N GLY A 138 -21.40 3.80 5.14
CA GLY A 138 -21.41 2.65 6.03
C GLY A 138 -21.05 3.03 7.46
N PHE A 139 -20.72 2.02 8.26
CA PHE A 139 -20.34 2.22 9.66
C PHE A 139 -18.83 2.29 9.82
N GLU A 140 -18.37 3.05 10.82
CA GLU A 140 -17.00 2.93 11.29
C GLU A 140 -16.77 1.54 11.88
N LEU A 141 -15.71 0.88 11.44
CA LEU A 141 -15.41 -0.49 11.85
C LEU A 141 -14.15 -0.50 12.72
N ASN A 142 -14.32 -0.72 14.03
CA ASN A 142 -13.20 -0.78 14.96
C ASN A 142 -12.45 -2.11 14.82
N THR A 143 -11.32 -2.10 14.10
CA THR A 143 -10.45 -3.28 13.95
C THR A 143 -9.42 -3.40 15.08
N SER A 144 -9.29 -2.40 15.95
CA SER A 144 -8.25 -2.36 16.99
C SER A 144 -8.37 -3.47 18.03
N VAL A 145 -9.58 -3.99 18.22
CA VAL A 145 -9.84 -5.16 19.08
C VAL A 145 -9.11 -6.41 18.61
N ILE A 146 -8.78 -6.50 17.32
CA ILE A 146 -8.04 -7.61 16.72
C ILE A 146 -6.62 -7.18 16.36
N LEU A 147 -6.47 -6.04 15.67
CA LEU A 147 -5.22 -5.63 15.06
C LEU A 147 -4.43 -4.60 15.88
N GLY A 148 -4.97 -4.12 17.00
CA GLY A 148 -4.40 -3.02 17.78
C GLY A 148 -4.53 -1.66 17.09
N THR A 149 -3.91 -0.64 17.65
CA THR A 149 -4.08 0.76 17.21
C THR A 149 -3.20 1.14 16.02
N SER A 150 -2.30 0.26 15.59
CA SER A 150 -1.30 0.53 14.56
C SER A 150 -1.25 -0.55 13.48
N PRO A 151 -2.40 -0.96 12.90
CA PRO A 151 -2.43 -2.05 11.95
C PRO A 151 -1.75 -1.69 10.63
N ARG A 152 -1.42 -2.73 9.88
CA ARG A 152 -0.93 -2.68 8.50
C ARG A 152 -1.99 -3.28 7.63
N TRP A 153 -2.36 -2.63 6.55
CA TRP A 153 -3.49 -3.10 5.77
C TRP A 153 -3.39 -2.66 4.32
N VAL A 154 -4.02 -3.43 3.43
CA VAL A 154 -4.15 -3.09 2.02
C VAL A 154 -5.51 -3.54 1.48
N LYS A 155 -5.90 -2.97 0.33
CA LYS A 155 -6.91 -3.58 -0.52
C LYS A 155 -6.28 -4.78 -1.22
N ALA A 156 -6.47 -5.98 -0.67
CA ALA A 156 -5.85 -7.21 -1.18
C ALA A 156 -6.50 -7.69 -2.48
N ALA A 157 -7.78 -7.39 -2.70
CA ALA A 157 -8.49 -7.51 -3.98
C ALA A 157 -9.66 -6.52 -4.00
N GLU A 158 -10.31 -6.32 -5.16
CA GLU A 158 -11.52 -5.50 -5.21
C GLU A 158 -12.60 -6.07 -4.27
N GLY A 159 -13.18 -5.20 -3.42
CA GLY A 159 -14.12 -5.59 -2.37
C GLY A 159 -13.50 -6.24 -1.13
N VAL A 160 -12.19 -6.54 -1.13
CA VAL A 160 -11.53 -7.28 -0.03
C VAL A 160 -10.34 -6.49 0.52
N GLY A 161 -10.46 -6.06 1.78
CA GLY A 161 -9.37 -5.52 2.58
C GLY A 161 -8.80 -6.62 3.47
N VAL A 162 -7.49 -6.56 3.72
CA VAL A 162 -6.86 -7.41 4.73
C VAL A 162 -5.96 -6.54 5.61
N GLY A 163 -6.16 -6.66 6.91
CA GLY A 163 -5.32 -6.05 7.93
C GLY A 163 -4.49 -7.10 8.66
N VAL A 164 -3.25 -6.74 9.02
CA VAL A 164 -2.33 -7.54 9.82
C VAL A 164 -1.67 -6.69 10.89
N SER A 165 -1.29 -7.33 12.00
CA SER A 165 -0.41 -6.73 13.00
C SER A 165 0.49 -7.79 13.62
N PHE A 166 1.69 -7.39 14.01
CA PHE A 166 2.60 -8.22 14.80
C PHE A 166 2.65 -7.66 16.22
N GLY A 167 2.53 -8.53 17.22
CA GLY A 167 2.52 -8.14 18.62
C GLY A 167 2.68 -9.33 19.56
N ASP A 168 2.43 -9.09 20.84
CA ASP A 168 2.50 -10.10 21.91
C ASP A 168 3.84 -10.84 21.96
N ALA A 169 4.92 -10.16 21.55
CA ALA A 169 6.26 -10.71 21.55
C ALA A 169 6.79 -10.80 22.99
N LEU A 170 7.39 -11.94 23.32
CA LEU A 170 8.12 -12.10 24.57
C LEU A 170 9.27 -11.09 24.67
N GLU A 171 9.56 -10.63 25.88
CA GLU A 171 10.81 -9.91 26.14
C GLU A 171 12.01 -10.77 25.68
N PRO A 172 13.01 -10.17 25.00
CA PRO A 172 14.13 -10.89 24.41
C PRO A 172 15.18 -11.35 25.45
N PHE A 173 14.82 -11.29 26.73
CA PHE A 173 15.67 -11.70 27.85
C PHE A 173 14.85 -12.31 28.98
N THR A 174 15.55 -12.99 29.88
CA THR A 174 15.06 -13.48 31.17
C THR A 174 16.10 -13.19 32.26
N GLY A 175 15.79 -13.50 33.51
CA GLY A 175 16.67 -13.25 34.65
C GLY A 175 16.56 -11.83 35.21
N THR A 176 17.46 -11.50 36.12
CA THR A 176 17.54 -10.20 36.81
C THR A 176 18.96 -9.67 36.77
N ALA A 177 19.13 -8.36 36.94
CA ALA A 177 20.45 -7.75 37.01
C ALA A 177 21.32 -8.46 38.07
N PRO A 178 22.62 -8.72 37.79
CA PRO A 178 23.33 -8.46 36.54
C PRO A 178 23.28 -9.61 35.50
N ASN A 179 22.55 -10.69 35.79
CA ASN A 179 22.60 -11.97 35.09
C ASN A 179 21.45 -12.17 34.08
N TYR A 180 21.31 -11.26 33.13
CA TYR A 180 20.31 -11.40 32.07
C TYR A 180 20.75 -12.45 31.03
N VAL A 181 19.81 -13.24 30.55
CA VAL A 181 20.05 -14.29 29.54
C VAL A 181 19.13 -14.07 28.34
N TYR A 182 19.69 -14.15 27.13
CA TYR A 182 18.94 -14.05 25.88
C TYR A 182 17.82 -15.10 25.82
N ARG A 183 16.65 -14.69 25.33
CA ARG A 183 15.58 -15.59 24.90
C ARG A 183 15.01 -15.08 23.58
N ASN A 184 14.65 -16.00 22.69
CA ASN A 184 14.02 -15.62 21.43
C ASN A 184 12.66 -14.92 21.66
N PRO A 185 12.43 -13.71 21.11
CA PRO A 185 11.18 -12.98 21.27
C PRO A 185 10.13 -13.53 20.29
N LYS A 186 9.48 -14.65 20.66
CA LYS A 186 8.36 -15.20 19.89
C LYS A 186 7.12 -14.33 20.08
N GLY A 187 6.44 -14.00 18.98
CA GLY A 187 5.22 -13.19 18.97
C GLY A 187 4.13 -13.77 18.07
N VAL A 188 3.08 -12.99 17.84
CA VAL A 188 1.89 -13.40 17.09
C VAL A 188 1.62 -12.42 15.95
N ILE A 189 1.34 -12.93 14.75
CA ILE A 189 0.75 -12.15 13.66
C ILE A 189 -0.76 -12.33 13.69
N LYS A 190 -1.51 -11.25 13.93
CA LYS A 190 -2.98 -11.23 13.89
C LYS A 190 -3.44 -10.77 12.51
N ILE A 191 -4.54 -11.33 12.01
CA ILE A 191 -5.08 -11.08 10.67
C ILE A 191 -6.58 -10.81 10.78
N ALA A 192 -7.07 -9.83 10.02
CA ALA A 192 -8.50 -9.58 9.84
C ALA A 192 -8.84 -9.34 8.38
N ASN A 193 -9.84 -10.07 7.86
CA ASN A 193 -10.43 -9.82 6.56
C ASN A 193 -11.56 -8.80 6.69
N ILE A 194 -11.60 -7.84 5.78
CA ILE A 194 -12.55 -6.73 5.77
C ILE A 194 -13.31 -6.77 4.43
N ASP A 195 -14.63 -6.83 4.48
CA ASP A 195 -15.49 -6.58 3.34
C ASP A 195 -15.58 -5.07 3.10
N LEU A 196 -14.98 -4.59 2.01
CA LEU A 196 -14.93 -3.17 1.67
C LEU A 196 -16.26 -2.66 1.10
N ASN A 197 -17.15 -3.56 0.66
CA ASN A 197 -18.47 -3.20 0.17
C ASN A 197 -19.40 -2.93 1.36
N ASN A 198 -19.42 -3.83 2.33
CA ASN A 198 -20.34 -3.82 3.47
C ASN A 198 -19.75 -3.27 4.78
N THR A 199 -18.47 -2.86 4.79
CA THR A 199 -17.79 -2.31 5.98
C THR A 199 -17.83 -3.28 7.18
N ALA A 200 -17.44 -4.54 6.98
CA ALA A 200 -17.55 -5.59 8.00
C ALA A 200 -16.29 -6.46 8.10
N ILE A 201 -15.99 -6.97 9.31
CA ILE A 201 -14.99 -8.03 9.49
C ILE A 201 -15.64 -9.37 9.12
N THR A 202 -15.04 -10.08 8.16
CA THR A 202 -15.60 -11.35 7.65
C THR A 202 -14.89 -12.59 8.19
N ASN A 203 -13.63 -12.47 8.57
CA ASN A 203 -12.88 -13.53 9.23
C ASN A 203 -11.67 -12.95 9.98
N THR A 204 -11.19 -13.67 10.98
CA THR A 204 -9.94 -13.36 11.69
C THR A 204 -9.06 -14.60 11.79
N GLY A 205 -7.75 -14.38 11.98
CA GLY A 205 -6.77 -15.45 12.11
C GLY A 205 -5.56 -15.00 12.90
N ALA A 206 -4.76 -15.98 13.33
CA ALA A 206 -3.51 -15.72 14.04
C ALA A 206 -2.44 -16.73 13.63
N ILE A 207 -1.21 -16.26 13.53
CA ILE A 207 -0.01 -17.07 13.32
C ILE A 207 0.84 -16.92 14.56
N ASN A 208 1.01 -18.00 15.32
CA ASN A 208 2.08 -18.08 16.31
C ASN A 208 3.40 -18.18 15.56
N VAL A 209 4.24 -17.16 15.66
CA VAL A 209 5.48 -17.10 14.88
C VAL A 209 6.44 -18.20 15.34
N ASP A 210 6.89 -18.99 14.39
CA ASP A 210 7.91 -20.02 14.60
C ASP A 210 8.87 -20.04 13.41
N LEU A 211 10.12 -19.59 13.61
CA LEU A 211 11.16 -19.64 12.57
C LEU A 211 11.94 -20.97 12.59
N GLY A 212 11.64 -21.86 13.53
CA GLY A 212 12.38 -23.10 13.76
C GLY A 212 13.66 -22.90 14.56
N ALA A 213 14.08 -23.97 15.24
CA ALA A 213 15.17 -23.94 16.22
C ALA A 213 16.51 -23.44 15.65
N ASP A 214 16.85 -23.77 14.40
CA ASP A 214 18.11 -23.33 13.78
C ASP A 214 18.19 -21.80 13.65
N LEU A 215 17.17 -21.17 13.06
CA LEU A 215 17.15 -19.72 12.89
C LEU A 215 17.01 -18.99 14.23
N GLU A 216 16.18 -19.51 15.13
CA GLU A 216 15.97 -18.92 16.46
C GLU A 216 17.24 -18.97 17.33
N SER A 217 18.00 -20.07 17.27
CA SER A 217 19.29 -20.21 17.97
C SER A 217 20.36 -19.24 17.46
N LYS A 218 20.24 -18.80 16.20
CA LYS A 218 21.08 -17.76 15.60
C LYS A 218 20.63 -16.34 15.97
N GLY A 219 19.52 -16.20 16.71
CA GLY A 219 18.96 -14.93 17.17
C GLY A 219 17.96 -14.28 16.20
N TYR A 220 17.54 -14.97 15.13
CA TYR A 220 16.55 -14.44 14.20
C TYR A 220 15.16 -14.36 14.83
N HIS A 221 14.44 -13.27 14.53
CA HIS A 221 13.05 -13.09 14.92
C HIS A 221 12.33 -12.16 13.94
N ILE A 222 11.00 -12.25 13.93
CA ILE A 222 10.14 -11.31 13.25
C ILE A 222 9.86 -10.14 14.17
N TRP A 223 9.88 -8.93 13.62
CA TRP A 223 9.55 -7.71 14.36
C TRP A 223 8.38 -6.94 13.75
N ARG A 224 7.86 -7.41 12.60
CA ARG A 224 6.77 -6.75 11.85
C ARG A 224 6.13 -7.69 10.83
N ALA A 225 4.84 -7.49 10.56
CA ALA A 225 4.10 -8.07 9.44
C ALA A 225 3.40 -6.96 8.67
N ASP A 226 3.56 -6.92 7.34
CA ASP A 226 3.10 -5.84 6.45
C ASP A 226 2.53 -6.39 5.13
N VAL A 227 1.82 -5.54 4.37
CA VAL A 227 1.36 -5.73 2.98
C VAL A 227 0.75 -7.12 2.68
N PRO A 228 -0.40 -7.47 3.29
CA PRO A 228 -1.04 -8.76 3.05
C PRO A 228 -1.74 -8.81 1.67
N VAL A 229 -1.27 -9.65 0.73
CA VAL A 229 -1.80 -9.73 -0.65
C VAL A 229 -2.28 -11.15 -0.98
N LEU A 230 -3.42 -11.26 -1.65
CA LEU A 230 -3.96 -12.53 -2.13
C LEU A 230 -3.28 -12.94 -3.43
N ASN A 231 -3.12 -14.25 -3.69
CA ASN A 231 -2.83 -14.69 -5.06
C ASN A 231 -4.04 -14.49 -5.99
N GLU A 232 -3.81 -14.63 -7.29
CA GLU A 232 -4.82 -14.52 -8.34
C GLU A 232 -6.05 -15.41 -8.07
N SER A 233 -5.84 -16.67 -7.68
CA SER A 233 -6.91 -17.62 -7.38
C SER A 233 -7.62 -17.35 -6.05
N LYS A 234 -7.15 -16.39 -5.24
CA LYS A 234 -7.67 -16.06 -3.91
C LYS A 234 -7.76 -17.28 -3.00
N THR A 235 -6.74 -18.15 -3.04
CA THR A 235 -6.64 -19.34 -2.18
C THR A 235 -5.53 -19.23 -1.16
N LYS A 236 -4.64 -18.24 -1.30
CA LYS A 236 -3.50 -17.99 -0.41
C LYS A 236 -3.39 -16.50 -0.12
N LEU A 237 -3.01 -16.18 1.11
CA LEU A 237 -2.64 -14.85 1.55
C LEU A 237 -1.15 -14.82 1.86
N TYR A 238 -0.41 -13.91 1.22
CA TYR A 238 1.02 -13.68 1.40
C TYR A 238 1.23 -12.44 2.27
N ILE A 239 2.06 -12.56 3.29
CA ILE A 239 2.35 -11.51 4.26
C ILE A 239 3.85 -11.26 4.24
N GLY A 240 4.24 -10.02 3.89
CA GLY A 240 5.63 -9.59 4.01
C GLY A 240 6.01 -9.40 5.47
N VAL A 241 7.24 -9.72 5.84
CA VAL A 241 7.70 -9.64 7.23
C VAL A 241 9.02 -8.91 7.36
N GLY A 242 9.19 -8.26 8.50
CA GLY A 242 10.47 -7.71 8.91
C GLY A 242 11.25 -8.70 9.77
N ILE A 243 12.50 -8.92 9.41
CA ILE A 243 13.42 -9.81 10.12
C ILE A 243 14.52 -8.99 10.80
N ARG A 244 14.83 -9.34 12.04
CA ARG A 244 15.98 -8.84 12.79
C ARG A 244 16.75 -10.00 13.40
N ARG A 245 18.00 -9.73 13.75
CA ARG A 245 18.86 -10.69 14.44
C ARG A 245 19.39 -10.07 15.73
N HIS A 246 19.18 -10.76 16.84
CA HIS A 246 19.84 -10.45 18.11
C HIS A 246 21.27 -11.00 18.10
N ASN A 247 22.20 -10.29 18.73
CA ASN A 247 23.48 -10.86 19.09
C ASN A 247 23.25 -11.78 20.31
N VAL A 248 23.21 -13.10 20.12
CA VAL A 248 22.90 -14.05 21.20
C VAL A 248 23.87 -14.00 22.38
N ASN A 249 25.10 -13.53 22.14
CA ASN A 249 26.13 -13.30 23.16
C ASN A 249 26.20 -11.83 23.60
N GLY A 250 25.18 -11.04 23.27
CA GLY A 250 25.07 -9.64 23.62
C GLY A 250 24.64 -9.43 25.06
N THR A 251 24.18 -8.21 25.33
CA THR A 251 23.63 -7.81 26.63
C THR A 251 22.30 -7.11 26.42
N VAL A 252 21.58 -6.88 27.51
CA VAL A 252 20.41 -6.00 27.50
C VAL A 252 20.80 -4.59 27.04
N THR A 253 19.93 -3.95 26.26
CA THR A 253 20.04 -2.54 25.92
C THR A 253 19.23 -1.72 26.90
N THR A 254 19.68 -0.50 27.22
CA THR A 254 18.98 0.40 28.13
C THR A 254 18.72 1.75 27.49
N ASN A 255 17.69 2.44 27.98
CA ASN A 255 17.48 3.85 27.71
C ASN A 255 18.58 4.65 28.41
N ALA A 256 19.33 5.46 27.66
CA ALA A 256 20.47 6.21 28.19
C ALA A 256 20.08 7.24 29.27
N THR A 257 18.85 7.72 29.27
CA THR A 257 18.35 8.73 30.22
C THR A 257 17.74 8.10 31.47
N THR A 258 16.92 7.05 31.31
CA THR A 258 16.17 6.46 32.43
C THR A 258 16.83 5.21 33.01
N GLY A 259 17.80 4.62 32.31
CA GLY A 259 18.40 3.34 32.67
C GLY A 259 17.48 2.13 32.47
N ALA A 260 16.23 2.34 32.06
CA ALA A 260 15.26 1.26 31.84
C ALA A 260 15.72 0.34 30.71
N ILE A 261 15.55 -0.97 30.88
CA ILE A 261 15.84 -1.95 29.83
C ILE A 261 14.88 -1.73 28.66
N THR A 262 15.42 -1.68 27.45
CA THR A 262 14.70 -1.45 26.19
C THR A 262 14.73 -2.65 25.25
N GLY A 263 15.46 -3.71 25.61
CA GLY A 263 15.54 -4.95 24.84
C GLY A 263 16.89 -5.64 24.98
N TRP A 264 17.31 -6.31 23.90
CA TRP A 264 18.58 -7.03 23.80
C TRP A 264 19.36 -6.57 22.57
N ALA A 265 20.68 -6.55 22.64
CA ALA A 265 21.53 -6.07 21.56
C ALA A 265 21.22 -6.77 20.22
N THR A 266 21.10 -5.99 19.14
CA THR A 266 20.89 -6.49 17.77
C THR A 266 22.18 -6.44 16.95
N THR A 267 22.25 -7.22 15.89
CA THR A 267 23.33 -7.20 14.90
C THR A 267 22.77 -7.00 13.49
N THR A 268 23.57 -6.40 12.62
CA THR A 268 23.29 -6.27 11.17
C THR A 268 23.76 -7.48 10.37
N ASN A 269 24.46 -8.44 10.99
CA ASN A 269 24.95 -9.64 10.33
C ASN A 269 23.78 -10.58 9.97
N ARG A 270 23.39 -10.56 8.70
CA ARG A 270 22.29 -11.37 8.17
C ARG A 270 22.73 -12.17 6.94
N ASP A 271 22.47 -13.46 7.01
CA ASP A 271 22.60 -14.46 5.94
C ASP A 271 21.25 -15.09 5.56
N LEU A 272 20.17 -14.77 6.30
CA LEU A 272 18.81 -15.22 5.98
C LEU A 272 18.23 -14.42 4.81
N GLY A 273 17.68 -15.13 3.83
CA GLY A 273 16.99 -14.55 2.68
C GLY A 273 15.75 -13.72 3.04
N THR A 274 15.10 -13.18 2.02
CA THR A 274 13.80 -12.49 2.16
C THR A 274 12.73 -13.50 2.57
N VAL A 275 12.01 -13.21 3.64
CA VAL A 275 11.04 -14.12 4.25
C VAL A 275 9.61 -13.62 4.02
N SER A 276 8.67 -14.53 3.76
CA SER A 276 7.23 -14.25 3.82
C SER A 276 6.49 -15.34 4.59
N TYR A 277 5.36 -14.98 5.20
CA TYR A 277 4.36 -15.96 5.63
C TYR A 277 3.29 -16.16 4.56
N VAL A 278 2.78 -17.38 4.50
CA VAL A 278 1.66 -17.77 3.66
C VAL A 278 0.64 -18.50 4.52
N VAL A 279 -0.64 -18.17 4.36
CA VAL A 279 -1.77 -18.91 4.95
C VAL A 279 -2.78 -19.27 3.87
N ASP A 280 -3.60 -20.28 4.15
CA ASP A 280 -4.78 -20.60 3.34
C ASP A 280 -5.81 -19.46 3.43
N TYR A 281 -6.43 -19.13 2.30
CA TYR A 281 -7.51 -18.15 2.22
C TYR A 281 -8.77 -18.82 1.67
N PRO A 282 -9.97 -18.54 2.22
CA PRO A 282 -10.29 -17.54 3.24
C PRO A 282 -10.11 -18.02 4.69
N SER A 283 -9.67 -19.26 4.93
CA SER A 283 -9.67 -19.85 6.28
C SER A 283 -8.67 -19.21 7.26
N LEU A 284 -7.62 -18.56 6.76
CA LEU A 284 -6.50 -17.97 7.51
C LEU A 284 -5.74 -18.99 8.38
N LYS A 285 -5.67 -20.24 7.92
CA LYS A 285 -5.03 -21.38 8.60
C LYS A 285 -3.78 -21.86 7.86
N ASN A 286 -3.11 -22.86 8.43
CA ASN A 286 -1.96 -23.55 7.85
C ASN A 286 -0.81 -22.59 7.50
N PRO A 287 -0.29 -21.83 8.49
CA PRO A 287 0.80 -20.91 8.26
C PRO A 287 2.05 -21.65 7.79
N LYS A 288 2.68 -21.11 6.76
CA LYS A 288 3.93 -21.60 6.19
C LYS A 288 4.88 -20.43 5.95
N ILE A 289 6.16 -20.66 6.24
CA ILE A 289 7.24 -19.74 5.86
C ILE A 289 7.74 -20.12 4.47
N ILE A 290 7.97 -19.11 3.64
CA ILE A 290 8.71 -19.22 2.38
C ILE A 290 9.88 -18.24 2.41
N ILE A 291 11.02 -18.65 1.83
CA ILE A 291 12.27 -17.87 1.87
C ILE A 291 12.85 -17.80 0.46
N SER A 292 13.26 -16.62 0.03
CA SER A 292 13.98 -16.41 -1.23
C SER A 292 15.47 -16.29 -0.98
N ASP A 293 16.29 -16.96 -1.79
CA ASP A 293 17.75 -16.87 -1.77
C ASP A 293 18.29 -15.69 -2.62
N LYS A 294 17.41 -14.95 -3.32
CA LYS A 294 17.81 -13.89 -4.27
C LYS A 294 18.02 -12.52 -3.63
N SER A 295 17.59 -12.34 -2.39
CA SER A 295 17.85 -11.13 -1.62
C SER A 295 17.84 -11.45 -0.12
N ILE A 296 18.56 -10.66 0.66
CA ILE A 296 18.58 -10.70 2.13
C ILE A 296 17.85 -9.50 2.74
N ILE A 297 17.19 -8.69 1.90
CA ILE A 297 16.47 -7.49 2.31
C ILE A 297 14.99 -7.85 2.54
N ASP A 298 14.38 -7.25 3.56
CA ASP A 298 12.96 -7.47 3.85
C ASP A 298 12.05 -6.94 2.73
N ASN A 299 10.85 -7.52 2.66
CA ASN A 299 9.78 -7.16 1.72
C ASN A 299 8.64 -6.37 2.38
N LEU A 300 8.89 -5.82 3.56
CA LEU A 300 7.91 -5.09 4.35
C LEU A 300 7.64 -3.70 3.75
N GLY A 301 6.40 -3.25 3.84
CA GLY A 301 5.95 -1.97 3.29
C GLY A 301 5.13 -1.19 4.29
N TYR A 302 5.77 -0.26 5.02
CA TYR A 302 5.09 0.52 6.05
C TYR A 302 4.00 1.45 5.47
N ARG A 303 4.22 2.00 4.28
CA ARG A 303 3.38 3.02 3.62
C ARG A 303 2.96 2.64 2.20
N THR A 304 3.89 2.05 1.45
CA THR A 304 3.68 1.67 0.05
C THR A 304 3.41 0.17 -0.05
N LEU A 305 2.66 -0.23 -1.09
CA LEU A 305 2.56 -1.62 -1.46
C LEU A 305 3.90 -2.11 -2.02
N THR A 306 4.42 -3.18 -1.42
CA THR A 306 5.63 -3.86 -1.90
C THR A 306 5.30 -5.08 -2.76
N GLN A 307 4.03 -5.45 -2.90
CA GLN A 307 3.59 -6.71 -3.49
C GLN A 307 2.42 -6.49 -4.45
N TYR A 308 2.47 -7.14 -5.61
CA TYR A 308 1.40 -7.11 -6.60
C TYR A 308 1.27 -8.47 -7.28
N VAL A 309 0.03 -8.86 -7.59
CA VAL A 309 -0.26 -9.97 -8.50
C VAL A 309 -0.13 -9.46 -9.93
N GLY A 310 0.73 -10.13 -10.72
CA GLY A 310 0.88 -9.87 -12.13
C GLY A 310 -0.27 -10.42 -12.95
N THR A 311 -0.46 -9.91 -14.16
CA THR A 311 -1.43 -10.46 -15.12
C THR A 311 -1.05 -11.84 -15.67
N ASP A 312 0.18 -12.28 -15.39
CA ASP A 312 0.63 -13.65 -15.62
C ASP A 312 0.24 -14.61 -14.47
N GLY A 313 -0.40 -14.08 -13.41
CA GLY A 313 -0.86 -14.79 -12.21
C GLY A 313 0.20 -14.95 -11.12
N ASN A 314 1.47 -14.63 -11.39
CA ASN A 314 2.53 -14.69 -10.39
C ASN A 314 2.43 -13.51 -9.42
N LEU A 315 2.92 -13.67 -8.19
CA LEU A 315 3.03 -12.56 -7.26
C LEU A 315 4.46 -12.02 -7.30
N TYR A 316 4.60 -10.72 -7.55
CA TYR A 316 5.87 -10.01 -7.58
C TYR A 316 6.02 -9.19 -6.30
N GLN A 317 7.17 -9.32 -5.65
CA GLN A 317 7.42 -8.74 -4.33
C GLN A 317 8.76 -8.00 -4.32
N ALA A 318 8.70 -6.69 -4.14
CA ALA A 318 9.89 -5.86 -4.01
C ALA A 318 10.50 -5.94 -2.61
N THR A 319 11.82 -5.86 -2.52
CA THR A 319 12.55 -5.62 -1.27
C THR A 319 12.60 -4.13 -0.91
N ALA A 320 11.52 -3.40 -1.24
CA ALA A 320 11.33 -2.01 -0.87
C ALA A 320 11.05 -1.88 0.64
N THR A 321 11.28 -0.75 1.29
CA THR A 321 11.74 0.53 0.72
C THR A 321 13.25 0.75 0.79
N SER A 322 14.02 -0.32 0.96
CA SER A 322 15.46 -0.30 1.20
C SER A 322 16.28 -0.94 0.08
N GLY A 323 15.75 -1.95 -0.60
CA GLY A 323 16.47 -2.73 -1.61
C GLY A 323 16.11 -2.44 -3.07
N PRO A 324 16.91 -2.96 -4.02
CA PRO A 324 16.71 -2.84 -5.46
C PRO A 324 15.96 -4.03 -6.09
N ASP A 325 15.62 -5.06 -5.32
CA ASP A 325 15.19 -6.35 -5.88
C ASP A 325 13.67 -6.42 -6.01
N ILE A 326 13.21 -7.13 -7.06
CA ILE A 326 11.85 -7.65 -7.15
C ILE A 326 11.94 -9.16 -7.36
N LEU A 327 11.34 -9.88 -6.41
CA LEU A 327 11.26 -11.33 -6.35
C LEU A 327 9.95 -11.80 -6.95
N ARG A 328 9.87 -13.08 -7.31
CA ARG A 328 8.63 -13.70 -7.83
C ARG A 328 8.26 -14.90 -6.97
N ILE A 329 6.99 -14.98 -6.62
CA ILE A 329 6.34 -16.17 -6.09
C ILE A 329 5.54 -16.78 -7.23
N SER A 330 5.81 -18.05 -7.50
CA SER A 330 5.19 -18.77 -8.61
C SER A 330 3.74 -19.08 -8.30
N LYS A 331 2.86 -18.81 -9.27
CA LYS A 331 1.45 -19.19 -9.19
C LYS A 331 1.21 -20.69 -9.13
N SER A 332 2.15 -21.48 -9.68
CA SER A 332 2.00 -22.94 -9.76
C SER A 332 2.44 -23.66 -8.49
N THR A 333 3.44 -23.12 -7.79
CA THR A 333 4.00 -23.77 -6.60
C THR A 333 3.62 -23.09 -5.29
N ASN A 334 3.21 -21.81 -5.32
CA ASN A 334 3.07 -20.95 -4.14
C ASN A 334 4.39 -20.75 -3.34
N GLU A 335 5.53 -20.98 -4.00
CA GLU A 335 6.88 -20.77 -3.47
C GLU A 335 7.57 -19.64 -4.21
N TYR A 336 8.63 -19.08 -3.61
CA TYR A 336 9.55 -18.24 -4.38
C TYR A 336 10.14 -19.01 -5.56
N ASP A 337 10.19 -18.33 -6.70
CA ASP A 337 10.79 -18.86 -7.91
C ASP A 337 12.29 -18.64 -7.89
N ALA A 338 13.03 -19.72 -7.62
CA ALA A 338 14.49 -19.72 -7.56
C ALA A 338 15.18 -19.38 -8.90
N SER A 339 14.46 -19.37 -10.03
CA SER A 339 14.99 -18.99 -11.36
C SER A 339 14.76 -17.52 -11.71
N TYR A 340 13.99 -16.80 -10.89
CA TYR A 340 13.59 -15.43 -11.16
C TYR A 340 14.24 -14.45 -10.17
N HIS A 341 14.83 -13.40 -10.73
CA HIS A 341 15.34 -12.26 -9.97
C HIS A 341 15.37 -11.04 -10.87
N PHE A 342 14.68 -9.98 -10.47
CA PHE A 342 14.87 -8.65 -11.02
C PHE A 342 15.69 -7.81 -10.05
N ASN A 343 16.69 -7.10 -10.56
CA ASN A 343 17.52 -6.21 -9.77
C ASN A 343 17.64 -4.85 -10.49
N LEU A 344 17.19 -3.78 -9.82
CA LEU A 344 17.13 -2.44 -10.40
C LEU A 344 18.52 -1.85 -10.70
N ASN A 345 19.55 -2.19 -9.90
CA ASN A 345 20.92 -1.75 -10.15
C ASN A 345 21.43 -2.29 -11.48
N THR A 346 21.26 -3.60 -11.71
CA THR A 346 21.62 -4.23 -12.98
C THR A 346 20.81 -3.66 -14.14
N ALA A 347 19.50 -3.53 -13.99
CA ALA A 347 18.62 -3.08 -15.07
C ALA A 347 18.88 -1.63 -15.52
N LEU A 348 19.36 -0.77 -14.63
CA LEU A 348 19.72 0.63 -14.92
C LEU A 348 21.22 0.88 -15.09
N ASN A 349 22.06 -0.17 -14.97
CA ASN A 349 23.52 -0.04 -14.91
C ASN A 349 23.99 1.00 -13.87
N THR A 350 23.50 0.87 -12.64
CA THR A 350 23.82 1.75 -11.51
C THR A 350 24.15 0.94 -10.25
N THR A 351 24.53 1.61 -9.16
CA THR A 351 24.78 0.99 -7.86
C THR A 351 24.09 1.78 -6.76
N GLY A 352 23.59 1.09 -5.74
CA GLY A 352 22.96 1.74 -4.58
C GLY A 352 21.53 2.24 -4.84
N ALA A 353 20.87 1.77 -5.91
CA ALA A 353 19.45 2.02 -6.11
C ALA A 353 18.62 1.35 -5.00
N SER A 354 17.55 2.04 -4.59
CA SER A 354 16.62 1.60 -3.56
C SER A 354 15.21 1.93 -4.02
N ILE A 355 14.39 0.90 -4.25
CA ILE A 355 12.97 1.07 -4.62
C ILE A 355 12.25 1.68 -3.42
N LYS A 356 11.57 2.81 -3.63
CA LYS A 356 10.81 3.53 -2.59
C LYS A 356 9.32 3.33 -2.69
N ALA A 357 8.81 3.20 -3.91
CA ALA A 357 7.46 2.77 -4.22
C ALA A 357 7.46 2.14 -5.61
N TRP A 358 6.53 1.24 -5.87
CA TRP A 358 6.37 0.68 -7.20
C TRP A 358 4.94 0.24 -7.42
N ARG A 359 4.59 0.02 -8.68
CA ARG A 359 3.28 -0.50 -9.07
C ARG A 359 3.42 -1.38 -10.29
N TYR A 360 2.95 -2.63 -10.18
CA TYR A 360 2.69 -3.46 -11.34
C TYR A 360 1.55 -2.86 -12.17
N ILE A 361 1.73 -2.81 -13.48
CA ILE A 361 0.76 -2.24 -14.41
C ILE A 361 0.05 -3.37 -15.17
N LYS A 362 0.75 -3.98 -16.13
CA LYS A 362 0.24 -5.06 -16.99
C LYS A 362 1.38 -5.68 -17.80
N ASP A 363 1.24 -6.94 -18.21
CA ASP A 363 2.11 -7.61 -19.19
C ASP A 363 3.61 -7.61 -18.80
N GLY A 364 3.88 -7.76 -17.50
CA GLY A 364 5.23 -7.70 -16.94
C GLY A 364 5.79 -6.28 -16.80
N ILE A 365 5.07 -5.26 -17.23
CA ILE A 365 5.49 -3.87 -17.10
C ILE A 365 5.08 -3.33 -15.73
N ALA A 366 6.00 -2.63 -15.09
CA ALA A 366 5.78 -1.93 -13.84
C ALA A 366 6.49 -0.57 -13.86
N ILE A 367 6.11 0.29 -12.92
CA ILE A 367 6.80 1.56 -12.68
C ILE A 367 7.41 1.54 -11.29
N VAL A 368 8.63 2.07 -11.18
CA VAL A 368 9.35 2.19 -9.91
C VAL A 368 9.73 3.64 -9.65
N MET A 369 9.55 4.06 -8.41
CA MET A 369 10.12 5.26 -7.83
C MET A 369 11.30 4.83 -6.97
N TYR A 370 12.48 5.42 -7.18
CA TYR A 370 13.70 4.98 -6.51
C TYR A 370 14.63 6.13 -6.16
N THR A 371 15.52 5.90 -5.19
CA THR A 371 16.65 6.78 -4.87
C THR A 371 17.95 6.05 -5.14
N VAL A 372 19.07 6.76 -5.18
CA VAL A 372 20.41 6.19 -5.32
C VAL A 372 21.28 6.67 -4.16
N THR A 373 21.90 5.75 -3.43
CA THR A 373 22.80 6.07 -2.30
C THR A 373 23.89 7.05 -2.75
N GLY A 374 24.14 8.08 -1.95
CA GLY A 374 25.16 9.10 -2.24
C GLY A 374 24.77 10.08 -3.36
N THR A 375 23.56 9.99 -3.91
CA THR A 375 23.07 10.89 -4.96
C THR A 375 21.82 11.64 -4.48
N ASN A 376 21.79 12.95 -4.70
CA ASN A 376 20.61 13.77 -4.42
C ASN A 376 19.52 13.50 -5.44
N GLY A 377 18.28 13.36 -4.96
CA GLY A 377 17.11 13.30 -5.82
C GLY A 377 16.21 12.10 -5.59
N GLY A 378 15.22 11.98 -6.48
CA GLY A 378 14.29 10.88 -6.57
C GLY A 378 13.92 10.65 -8.03
N TYR A 379 14.02 9.41 -8.48
CA TYR A 379 13.95 9.05 -9.90
C TYR A 379 12.80 8.09 -10.19
N VAL A 380 12.41 8.02 -11.46
CA VAL A 380 11.40 7.09 -11.97
C VAL A 380 12.01 6.21 -13.04
N ALA A 381 11.61 4.94 -13.06
CA ALA A 381 11.87 4.08 -14.20
C ALA A 381 10.64 3.25 -14.54
N LEU A 382 10.44 3.01 -15.84
CA LEU A 382 9.60 1.93 -16.31
C LEU A 382 10.46 0.66 -16.33
N ILE A 383 9.95 -0.44 -15.78
CA ILE A 383 10.66 -1.73 -15.76
C ILE A 383 9.85 -2.78 -16.49
N ASP A 384 10.56 -3.74 -17.08
CA ASP A 384 10.00 -4.94 -17.67
C ASP A 384 10.52 -6.14 -16.89
N LEU A 385 9.61 -6.80 -16.18
CA LEU A 385 9.88 -7.96 -15.33
C LEU A 385 10.18 -9.23 -16.16
N ASN A 386 9.72 -9.30 -17.42
CA ASN A 386 9.98 -10.42 -18.30
C ASN A 386 11.40 -10.36 -18.85
N THR A 387 11.80 -9.20 -19.38
CA THR A 387 13.14 -8.98 -19.96
C THR A 387 14.17 -8.54 -18.92
N ARG A 388 13.73 -8.24 -17.69
CA ARG A 388 14.53 -7.74 -16.57
C ARG A 388 15.28 -6.46 -16.90
N SER A 389 14.65 -5.59 -17.68
CA SER A 389 15.21 -4.33 -18.16
C SER A 389 14.52 -3.13 -17.49
N ALA A 390 15.17 -1.97 -17.53
CA ALA A 390 14.62 -0.72 -17.01
C ALA A 390 14.94 0.45 -17.94
N THR A 391 14.02 1.42 -18.00
CA THR A 391 14.18 2.68 -18.71
C THR A 391 13.91 3.81 -17.72
N LYS A 392 14.96 4.58 -17.38
CA LYS A 392 14.82 5.80 -16.57
C LYS A 392 13.94 6.80 -17.31
N LEU A 393 13.00 7.41 -16.60
CA LEU A 393 12.14 8.48 -17.08
C LEU A 393 12.56 9.78 -16.40
N THR A 394 13.05 10.74 -17.20
CA THR A 394 13.54 12.02 -16.69
C THR A 394 12.39 12.95 -16.33
N THR A 395 12.52 13.63 -15.18
CA THR A 395 11.70 14.80 -14.83
C THR A 395 12.62 15.98 -14.52
N GLU A 396 12.11 17.20 -14.62
CA GLU A 396 12.91 18.40 -14.32
C GLU A 396 13.21 18.59 -12.83
N VAL A 397 12.50 17.88 -11.95
CA VAL A 397 12.69 17.96 -10.49
C VAL A 397 13.51 16.80 -9.92
N GLU A 398 13.91 15.82 -10.74
CA GLU A 398 14.48 14.54 -10.27
C GLU A 398 15.74 14.66 -9.41
N THR A 399 16.47 15.79 -9.52
CA THR A 399 17.70 16.06 -8.77
C THR A 399 17.47 16.84 -7.46
N ASP A 400 16.23 17.23 -7.16
CA ASP A 400 15.92 17.95 -5.93
C ASP A 400 16.13 17.05 -4.71
N PRO A 401 17.06 17.38 -3.79
CA PRO A 401 17.37 16.53 -2.63
C PRO A 401 16.18 16.30 -1.71
N ALA A 402 15.17 17.17 -1.72
CA ALA A 402 13.97 17.01 -0.90
C ALA A 402 13.03 15.89 -1.38
N LEU A 403 13.26 15.32 -2.58
CA LEU A 403 12.53 14.15 -3.06
C LEU A 403 12.86 12.87 -2.27
N THR A 404 14.08 12.73 -1.75
CA THR A 404 14.45 11.57 -0.92
C THR A 404 13.51 11.44 0.29
N THR A 405 13.12 12.57 0.87
CA THR A 405 12.17 12.63 1.99
C THR A 405 10.77 12.20 1.55
N THR A 406 10.25 12.75 0.45
CA THR A 406 8.86 12.50 0.03
C THR A 406 8.68 11.09 -0.53
N PHE A 407 9.69 10.55 -1.22
CA PHE A 407 9.67 9.16 -1.70
C PHE A 407 9.62 8.16 -0.55
N GLY A 408 10.27 8.44 0.59
CA GLY A 408 10.15 7.62 1.81
C GLY A 408 8.76 7.65 2.47
N GLN A 409 7.89 8.56 2.03
CA GLN A 409 6.54 8.75 2.55
C GLN A 409 5.44 8.38 1.54
N PHE A 410 5.83 8.06 0.31
CA PHE A 410 4.90 7.78 -0.78
C PHE A 410 4.06 6.53 -0.48
N GLN A 411 2.78 6.59 -0.82
CA GLN A 411 1.79 5.58 -0.46
C GLN A 411 1.22 4.85 -1.67
N ASN A 412 0.87 5.57 -2.74
CA ASN A 412 0.24 4.94 -3.90
C ASN A 412 0.54 5.64 -5.23
N ILE A 413 0.73 4.82 -6.26
CA ILE A 413 0.87 5.24 -7.65
C ILE A 413 -0.49 5.04 -8.33
N GLY A 414 -1.03 6.09 -8.97
CA GLY A 414 -2.32 6.04 -9.65
C GLY A 414 -2.21 5.34 -11.01
N LEU A 415 -3.25 4.63 -11.43
CA LEU A 415 -3.31 3.95 -12.73
C LEU A 415 -4.73 4.01 -13.31
N ILE A 416 -4.87 4.59 -14.50
CA ILE A 416 -6.11 4.57 -15.28
C ILE A 416 -5.77 4.27 -16.74
N GLY A 417 -6.28 3.14 -17.25
CA GLY A 417 -5.99 2.69 -18.61
C GLY A 417 -4.48 2.55 -18.83
N ASP A 418 -3.95 3.29 -19.80
CA ASP A 418 -2.53 3.27 -20.15
C ASP A 418 -1.68 4.29 -19.38
N ASN A 419 -2.30 5.10 -18.52
CA ASN A 419 -1.66 6.23 -17.87
C ASN A 419 -1.44 5.95 -16.38
N VAL A 420 -0.21 6.16 -15.95
CA VAL A 420 0.22 6.17 -14.56
C VAL A 420 0.31 7.61 -14.07
N TYR A 421 -0.16 7.88 -12.86
CA TYR A 421 -0.19 9.21 -12.26
C TYR A 421 0.73 9.28 -11.04
N LEU A 422 1.70 10.18 -11.11
CA LEU A 422 2.75 10.36 -10.11
C LEU A 422 2.75 11.80 -9.58
N PRO A 423 2.09 12.09 -8.44
CA PRO A 423 2.19 13.40 -7.81
C PRO A 423 3.57 13.59 -7.19
N PHE A 424 4.40 14.40 -7.85
CA PHE A 424 5.79 14.63 -7.47
C PHE A 424 5.95 16.05 -6.98
N THR A 425 6.13 16.17 -5.67
CA THR A 425 6.45 17.41 -4.99
C THR A 425 7.65 17.16 -4.08
N PRO A 426 8.79 17.85 -4.26
CA PRO A 426 9.83 17.88 -3.24
C PRO A 426 9.24 18.46 -1.94
N ALA A 427 9.75 18.04 -0.78
CA ALA A 427 9.17 18.46 0.51
C ALA A 427 9.15 19.99 0.64
N GLY A 428 7.97 20.56 0.90
CA GLY A 428 7.79 22.02 1.05
C GLY A 428 7.86 22.83 -0.25
N LYS A 429 7.92 22.19 -1.41
CA LYS A 429 8.00 22.86 -2.72
C LYS A 429 6.89 22.40 -3.65
N ASP A 430 6.43 23.33 -4.49
CA ASP A 430 5.50 23.03 -5.57
C ASP A 430 6.06 21.95 -6.49
N GLY A 431 5.16 21.25 -7.16
CA GLY A 431 5.52 20.28 -8.18
C GLY A 431 4.37 20.00 -9.12
N ASN A 432 4.34 18.80 -9.68
CA ASN A 432 3.36 18.44 -10.70
C ASN A 432 2.90 16.99 -10.53
N ILE A 433 1.77 16.68 -11.14
CA ILE A 433 1.46 15.30 -11.49
C ILE A 433 2.24 14.98 -12.76
N TYR A 434 3.13 13.99 -12.72
CA TYR A 434 3.68 13.41 -13.93
C TYR A 434 2.80 12.27 -14.40
N ILE A 435 2.52 12.23 -15.70
CA ILE A 435 1.71 11.20 -16.32
C ILE A 435 2.64 10.37 -17.19
N VAL A 436 2.76 9.08 -16.87
CA VAL A 436 3.54 8.13 -17.66
C VAL A 436 2.59 7.26 -18.45
N ASN A 437 2.65 7.33 -19.78
CA ASN A 437 1.99 6.35 -20.62
C ASN A 437 2.93 5.14 -20.77
N TRP A 438 2.53 4.00 -20.22
CA TRP A 438 3.42 2.84 -20.13
C TRP A 438 3.67 2.17 -21.49
N LYS A 439 2.75 2.33 -22.45
CA LYS A 439 2.89 1.76 -23.80
C LYS A 439 3.84 2.57 -24.66
N THR A 440 3.67 3.89 -24.71
CA THR A 440 4.54 4.79 -25.48
C THR A 440 5.85 5.11 -24.74
N LYS A 441 5.94 4.75 -23.45
CA LYS A 441 7.07 5.04 -22.55
C LYS A 441 7.34 6.53 -22.40
N SER A 442 6.34 7.37 -22.66
CA SER A 442 6.46 8.83 -22.55
C SER A 442 6.01 9.30 -21.16
N ILE A 443 6.74 10.27 -20.61
CA ILE A 443 6.38 11.01 -19.40
C ILE A 443 6.01 12.44 -19.78
N THR A 444 4.87 12.92 -19.29
CA THR A 444 4.40 14.29 -19.50
C THR A 444 4.10 14.99 -18.18
N LYS A 445 4.24 16.30 -18.18
CA LYS A 445 3.93 17.16 -17.04
C LYS A 445 2.45 17.55 -17.09
N GLY A 446 1.71 17.21 -16.05
CA GLY A 446 0.30 17.55 -15.87
C GLY A 446 0.09 18.67 -14.85
N ALA A 447 -1.05 18.62 -14.15
CA ALA A 447 -1.50 19.63 -13.20
C ALA A 447 -0.42 20.04 -12.19
N LYS A 448 -0.43 21.34 -11.86
CA LYS A 448 0.44 21.93 -10.83
C LYS A 448 -0.08 21.54 -9.46
N LEU A 449 0.84 21.15 -8.59
CA LEU A 449 0.59 20.76 -7.22
C LEU A 449 1.22 21.81 -6.30
N LYS A 450 0.38 22.63 -5.66
CA LYS A 450 0.84 23.57 -4.64
C LYS A 450 1.19 22.82 -3.37
N ALA A 451 2.38 23.09 -2.83
CA ALA A 451 2.80 22.59 -1.54
C ALA A 451 2.85 23.72 -0.51
N ALA A 452 2.80 23.35 0.76
CA ALA A 452 3.05 24.24 1.88
C ALA A 452 4.30 23.78 2.64
N SER A 453 4.88 24.65 3.47
CA SER A 453 5.99 24.29 4.34
C SER A 453 5.65 23.04 5.17
N GLY A 454 6.59 22.09 5.26
CA GLY A 454 6.40 20.82 5.96
C GLY A 454 5.36 19.87 5.32
N SER A 455 4.87 20.17 4.12
CA SER A 455 3.83 19.40 3.43
C SER A 455 4.33 18.82 2.12
N PHE A 456 3.72 17.72 1.67
CA PHE A 456 3.98 17.07 0.39
C PHE A 456 2.85 16.11 0.01
N TYR A 457 2.76 15.81 -1.29
CA TYR A 457 1.82 14.81 -1.79
C TYR A 457 2.33 13.40 -1.53
N LEU A 458 1.40 12.51 -1.21
CA LEU A 458 1.67 11.13 -0.77
C LEU A 458 1.36 10.10 -1.86
N GLY A 459 0.45 10.40 -2.78
CA GLY A 459 0.05 9.45 -3.81
C GLY A 459 -1.21 9.86 -4.56
N ALA A 460 -1.45 9.15 -5.66
CA ALA A 460 -2.64 9.23 -6.48
C ALA A 460 -3.37 7.88 -6.47
N TYR A 461 -4.71 7.86 -6.49
CA TYR A 461 -5.55 6.67 -6.28
C TYR A 461 -6.62 6.48 -7.36
#